data_AF-A0A6A7B415-F1
#
_entry.id   AF-A0A6A7B415-F1
#
_cell.length_a   1.000
_cell.length_b   1.000
_cell.length_c   1.000
_cell.angle_alpha   90.00
_cell.angle_beta   90.00
_cell.angle_gamma   90.00
#
_symmetry.space_group_name_H-M   'P 1'
#
loop_
_entity.id
_entity.type
_entity.pdbx_description
1 polymer ?
#
loop_
_entity_poly.entity_id
_entity_poly.type
_entity_poly.pdbx_seq_one_letter_code
_entity_poly.pdbx_strand_id
1 'polypeptide(L)'
;MEQTSENPNKTHILHFFYDEEDSSALTVLINDVRFHIIVDPKDLQKSREKPLYYEYLDKISALREAEEREEEAAEEAQSKSLHGKTSHDGGSSDSGIDVTADDEDDNAEDEDQDSASAGVELRNWILSGFADIVQQCAPPNREPEEVTLHGWYHGPTYFYNMTISSGVLTPVLLDTTPDLTTRITALVPKLKMPKYIQNYSIPWLHPSTLLVDTEVDFPEPAHPGKVTHNETGQVYFFKPVVSSQPTSTKREIQILHHLANLNLSLKAPNLLAFVSHETSKTEIMGFLLSHIASPRPLTKLLDANISATLRDEWAHKSQAYVEELHKHDIVWGDAKADNFMVDGEDELWMIDFGGSYTEGWVDAGLAETREGDHMGVGKVVKALEEEGNVFDARGQEIESGSSEDLSVPREVVETASGLFVTERRAAEEQGGDEEDMMRGSGENRKREAGEGLEEGVKGGKRKRGNDEAEIEKKKSKTDDSEDEYTPEAE
;
A
#
# COMPACT_ATOMS: atom_id res chain seq x y z
N MET A 1 -7.79 -23.85 -30.56
CA MET A 1 -6.88 -23.95 -29.40
C MET A 1 -6.00 -22.73 -29.48
N GLU A 2 -6.58 -21.58 -29.12
CA GLU A 2 -5.82 -20.34 -28.93
C GLU A 2 -5.37 -20.36 -27.48
N GLN A 3 -4.05 -20.36 -27.29
CA GLN A 3 -3.45 -20.09 -25.99
C GLN A 3 -3.69 -18.60 -25.72
N THR A 4 -4.58 -18.32 -24.78
CA THR A 4 -4.71 -17.01 -24.15
C THR A 4 -3.41 -16.72 -23.41
N SER A 5 -2.57 -15.87 -24.01
CA SER A 5 -1.37 -15.32 -23.37
C SER A 5 -1.78 -14.19 -22.44
N GLU A 6 -2.42 -14.52 -21.33
CA GLU A 6 -2.76 -13.55 -20.29
C GLU A 6 -2.36 -14.11 -18.94
N ASN A 7 -1.11 -13.83 -18.58
CA ASN A 7 -0.74 -13.60 -17.19
C ASN A 7 0.45 -12.63 -17.23
N PRO A 8 0.22 -11.30 -17.21
CA PRO A 8 1.32 -10.36 -17.08
C PRO A 8 2.06 -10.69 -15.79
N ASN A 9 3.40 -10.70 -15.83
CA ASN A 9 4.21 -10.97 -14.65
C ASN A 9 3.74 -10.10 -13.49
N LYS A 10 3.49 -10.71 -12.33
CA LYS A 10 3.18 -9.95 -11.12
C LYS A 10 4.50 -9.38 -10.60
N THR A 11 4.69 -8.07 -10.79
CA THR A 11 5.93 -7.37 -10.40
C THR A 11 5.62 -6.36 -9.32
N HIS A 12 6.24 -6.54 -8.16
CA HIS A 12 6.16 -5.63 -7.03
C HIS A 12 7.48 -4.89 -6.86
N ILE A 13 7.44 -3.56 -6.84
CA ILE A 13 8.60 -2.72 -6.53
C ILE A 13 8.75 -2.65 -5.02
N LEU A 14 9.84 -3.19 -4.49
CA LEU A 14 10.09 -3.21 -3.03
C LEU A 14 10.96 -2.04 -2.58
N HIS A 15 11.85 -1.59 -3.45
CA HIS A 15 12.73 -0.44 -3.20
C HIS A 15 13.46 -0.06 -4.49
N PHE A 16 13.60 1.24 -4.72
CA PHE A 16 14.48 1.79 -5.76
C PHE A 16 15.31 2.92 -5.14
N PHE A 17 16.60 2.97 -5.47
CA PHE A 17 17.45 4.11 -5.12
C PHE A 17 18.56 4.29 -6.12
N TYR A 18 19.14 5.48 -6.13
CA TYR A 18 20.38 5.78 -6.81
C TYR A 18 21.29 6.64 -5.92
N ASP A 19 22.59 6.68 -6.23
CA ASP A 19 23.57 7.46 -5.49
C ASP A 19 24.17 8.61 -6.33
N GLU A 20 25.00 9.42 -5.69
CA GLU A 20 25.68 10.58 -6.31
C GLU A 20 26.63 10.17 -7.45
N GLU A 21 27.04 8.90 -7.53
CA GLU A 21 27.89 8.36 -8.59
C GLU A 21 27.07 7.74 -9.73
N ASP A 22 25.77 8.00 -9.77
CA ASP A 22 24.81 7.47 -10.74
C ASP A 22 24.70 5.94 -10.69
N SER A 23 25.09 5.30 -9.60
CA SER A 23 24.80 3.88 -9.41
C SER A 23 23.37 3.73 -8.90
N SER A 24 22.59 2.86 -9.53
CA SER A 24 21.22 2.58 -9.11
C SER A 24 21.04 1.13 -8.69
N ALA A 25 20.07 0.88 -7.82
CA ALA A 25 19.63 -0.47 -7.53
C ALA A 25 18.11 -0.57 -7.37
N LEU A 26 17.57 -1.62 -7.97
CA LEU A 26 16.16 -1.95 -7.99
C LEU A 26 15.93 -3.29 -7.28
N THR A 27 15.12 -3.26 -6.22
CA THR A 27 14.66 -4.47 -5.52
C THR A 27 13.22 -4.74 -5.91
N VAL A 28 12.98 -5.92 -6.49
CA VAL A 28 11.67 -6.34 -6.98
C VAL A 28 11.31 -7.73 -6.50
N LEU A 29 10.01 -7.99 -6.32
CA LEU A 29 9.44 -9.32 -6.20
C LEU A 29 8.66 -9.61 -7.49
N ILE A 30 9.14 -10.56 -8.30
CA ILE A 30 8.50 -10.96 -9.54
C ILE A 30 8.05 -12.40 -9.41
N ASN A 31 6.74 -12.66 -9.51
CA ASN A 31 6.15 -14.00 -9.38
C ASN A 31 6.74 -14.78 -8.17
N ASP A 32 6.73 -14.16 -6.99
CA ASP A 32 7.25 -14.68 -5.70
C ASP A 32 8.78 -14.89 -5.61
N VAL A 33 9.56 -14.38 -6.58
CA VAL A 33 11.02 -14.44 -6.55
C VAL A 33 11.59 -13.03 -6.41
N ARG A 34 12.44 -12.85 -5.39
CA ARG A 34 13.03 -11.56 -5.10
C ARG A 34 14.38 -11.37 -5.81
N PHE A 35 14.48 -10.28 -6.54
CA PHE A 35 15.70 -9.86 -7.23
C PHE A 35 16.18 -8.52 -6.68
N HIS A 36 17.49 -8.37 -6.56
CA HIS A 36 18.15 -7.10 -6.32
C HIS A 36 19.10 -6.83 -7.47
N ILE A 37 18.74 -5.88 -8.32
CA ILE A 37 19.42 -5.58 -9.58
C ILE A 37 20.20 -4.29 -9.40
N ILE A 38 21.50 -4.35 -9.59
CA ILE A 38 22.43 -3.22 -9.45
C ILE A 38 22.87 -2.78 -10.85
N VAL A 39 22.92 -1.47 -11.08
CA VAL A 39 23.51 -0.87 -12.27
C VAL A 39 24.59 0.10 -11.81
N ASP A 40 25.86 -0.27 -12.01
CA ASP A 40 27.00 0.61 -11.80
C ASP A 40 27.48 1.14 -13.16
N PRO A 41 27.44 2.46 -13.41
CA PRO A 41 27.91 3.03 -14.67
C PRO A 41 29.37 2.69 -14.98
N LYS A 42 30.24 2.46 -13.98
CA LYS A 42 31.62 2.01 -14.18
C LYS A 42 31.68 0.62 -14.79
N ASP A 43 30.73 -0.25 -14.48
CA ASP A 43 30.63 -1.59 -15.06
C ASP A 43 30.10 -1.55 -16.49
N LEU A 44 29.09 -0.71 -16.76
CA LEU A 44 28.61 -0.45 -18.12
C LEU A 44 29.71 0.16 -19.01
N GLN A 45 30.50 1.09 -18.46
CA GLN A 45 31.57 1.78 -19.18
C GLN A 45 32.71 0.84 -19.62
N LYS A 46 32.88 -0.34 -19.01
CA LYS A 46 33.88 -1.33 -19.44
C LYS A 46 33.63 -1.86 -20.86
N SER A 47 32.39 -1.78 -21.33
CA SER A 47 32.04 -2.20 -22.69
C SER A 47 32.52 -1.21 -23.75
N ARG A 48 32.85 -1.77 -24.92
CA ARG A 48 33.12 -0.99 -26.15
C ARG A 48 31.84 -0.46 -26.79
N GLU A 49 30.71 -1.10 -26.50
CA GLU A 49 29.39 -0.72 -26.98
C GLU A 49 28.82 0.36 -26.06
N LYS A 50 28.96 1.62 -26.48
CA LYS A 50 28.61 2.80 -25.69
C LYS A 50 27.14 3.26 -25.73
N PRO A 51 26.29 2.92 -26.72
CA PRO A 51 24.91 3.42 -26.75
C PRO A 51 24.13 3.13 -25.47
N LEU A 52 24.13 1.88 -24.98
CA LEU A 52 23.43 1.50 -23.74
C LEU A 52 23.98 2.18 -22.49
N TYR A 53 25.28 2.51 -22.47
CA TYR A 53 25.87 3.26 -21.35
C TYR A 53 25.35 4.70 -21.33
N TYR A 54 25.28 5.36 -22.50
CA TYR A 54 24.73 6.71 -22.59
C TYR A 54 23.23 6.74 -22.37
N GLU A 55 22.50 5.72 -22.83
CA GLU A 55 21.06 5.58 -22.56
C GLU A 55 20.77 5.45 -21.06
N TYR A 56 21.59 4.70 -20.32
CA TYR A 56 21.47 4.65 -18.87
C TYR A 56 21.71 6.03 -18.23
N LEU A 57 22.77 6.73 -18.64
CA LEU A 57 23.09 8.06 -18.11
C LEU A 57 22.00 9.10 -18.41
N ASP A 58 21.40 9.02 -19.60
CA ASP A 58 20.29 9.87 -20.01
C ASP A 58 19.08 9.65 -19.09
N LYS A 59 18.71 8.39 -18.85
CA LYS A 59 17.56 8.04 -17.98
C LYS A 59 17.75 8.43 -16.52
N ILE A 60 18.93 8.20 -15.95
CA ILE A 60 19.19 8.58 -14.55
C ILE A 60 19.33 10.09 -14.39
N SER A 61 19.85 10.79 -15.40
CA SER A 61 19.90 12.26 -15.39
C SER A 61 18.50 12.85 -15.49
N ALA A 62 17.65 12.32 -16.38
CA ALA A 62 16.25 12.74 -16.50
C ALA A 62 15.48 12.57 -15.19
N LEU A 63 15.68 11.45 -14.48
CA LEU A 63 15.08 11.24 -13.16
C LEU A 63 15.55 12.29 -12.16
N ARG A 64 16.86 12.55 -12.09
CA ARG A 64 17.42 13.53 -11.14
C ARG A 64 16.93 14.94 -11.43
N GLU A 65 16.95 15.36 -12.69
CA GLU A 65 16.49 16.68 -13.11
C GLU A 65 14.99 16.86 -12.85
N ALA A 66 14.22 15.78 -12.89
CA ALA A 66 12.80 15.81 -12.53
C ALA A 66 12.58 15.90 -11.02
N GLU A 67 13.30 15.12 -10.21
CA GLU A 67 13.24 15.22 -8.74
C GLU A 67 13.70 16.61 -8.23
N GLU A 68 14.74 17.20 -8.84
CA GLU A 68 15.23 18.55 -8.50
C GLU A 68 14.18 19.63 -8.79
N ARG A 69 13.48 19.55 -9.93
CA ARG A 69 12.40 20.48 -10.26
C ARG A 69 11.19 20.36 -9.32
N GLU A 70 10.83 19.13 -8.93
CA GLU A 70 9.75 18.91 -7.96
C GLU A 70 10.13 19.48 -6.58
N GLU A 71 11.39 19.34 -6.16
CA GLU A 71 11.89 19.95 -4.92
C GLU A 71 11.87 21.49 -4.99
N GLU A 72 12.36 22.08 -6.08
CA GLU A 72 12.32 23.53 -6.31
C GLU A 72 10.87 24.07 -6.31
N ALA A 73 9.95 23.40 -6.99
CA ALA A 73 8.53 23.77 -7.01
C ALA A 73 7.90 23.69 -5.60
N ALA A 74 8.22 22.64 -4.84
CA ALA A 74 7.75 22.49 -3.46
C ALA A 74 8.30 23.59 -2.53
N GLU A 75 9.57 23.96 -2.68
CA GLU A 75 10.18 25.07 -1.93
C GLU A 75 9.53 26.43 -2.29
N GLU A 76 9.27 26.66 -3.58
CA GLU A 76 8.59 27.86 -4.05
C GLU A 76 7.16 27.95 -3.50
N ALA A 77 6.39 26.87 -3.54
CA ALA A 77 5.04 26.78 -2.99
C ALA A 77 5.04 27.10 -1.48
N GLN A 78 5.99 26.53 -0.72
CA GLN A 78 6.16 26.83 0.70
C GLN A 78 6.51 28.31 0.94
N SER A 79 7.34 28.91 0.09
CA SER A 79 7.74 30.32 0.21
C SER A 79 6.60 31.31 -0.06
N LYS A 80 5.71 30.99 -1.03
CA LYS A 80 4.50 31.76 -1.37
C LYS A 80 3.47 31.70 -0.23
N SER A 81 3.30 30.53 0.39
CA SER A 81 2.44 30.32 1.56
C SER A 81 2.87 31.15 2.79
N LEU A 82 4.18 31.37 2.97
CA LEU A 82 4.71 32.19 4.06
C LEU A 82 4.52 33.71 3.84
N HIS A 83 4.57 34.21 2.61
CA HIS A 83 4.45 35.64 2.29
C HIS A 83 3.00 36.17 2.24
N GLY A 84 1.99 35.30 2.12
CA GLY A 84 0.57 35.67 2.24
C GLY A 84 0.15 36.12 3.65
N LYS A 85 1.02 35.97 4.67
CA LYS A 85 0.71 36.25 6.08
C LYS A 85 0.95 37.69 6.56
N THR A 86 1.29 38.63 5.68
CA THR A 86 1.47 40.04 6.07
C THR A 86 0.62 41.01 5.24
N SER A 87 -0.68 41.10 5.49
CA SER A 87 -1.42 42.36 5.33
C SER A 87 -2.84 42.32 5.91
N HIS A 88 -2.95 42.28 7.24
CA HIS A 88 -4.14 42.84 7.89
C HIS A 88 -3.74 43.71 9.08
N ASP A 89 -3.39 44.96 8.79
CA ASP A 89 -3.72 46.06 9.70
C ASP A 89 -3.91 47.39 8.94
N GLY A 90 -5.09 47.99 9.12
CA GLY A 90 -5.36 49.43 9.13
C GLY A 90 -5.07 50.33 7.91
N GLY A 91 -6.16 50.75 7.24
CA GLY A 91 -6.41 52.20 7.11
C GLY A 91 -6.25 52.89 5.74
N SER A 92 -7.41 53.13 5.12
CA SER A 92 -7.80 54.26 4.23
C SER A 92 -6.93 54.71 3.04
N SER A 93 -7.62 54.85 1.90
CA SER A 93 -7.50 55.94 0.91
C SER A 93 -6.40 55.84 -0.15
N ASP A 94 -6.84 55.56 -1.38
CA ASP A 94 -6.67 56.35 -2.62
C ASP A 94 -6.06 55.60 -3.82
N SER A 95 -6.88 55.55 -4.86
CA SER A 95 -6.63 55.49 -6.31
C SER A 95 -5.30 54.97 -6.85
N GLY A 96 -5.39 53.93 -7.66
CA GLY A 96 -4.36 53.56 -8.64
C GLY A 96 -4.86 52.43 -9.53
N ILE A 97 -5.62 52.78 -10.56
CA ILE A 97 -5.83 51.90 -11.72
C ILE A 97 -4.45 51.67 -12.33
N ASP A 98 -3.99 50.42 -12.38
CA ASP A 98 -2.98 49.98 -13.32
C ASP A 98 -3.57 48.83 -14.12
N VAL A 99 -3.57 49.03 -15.44
CA VAL A 99 -4.13 48.14 -16.45
C VAL A 99 -2.94 47.72 -17.29
N THR A 100 -2.34 46.61 -16.91
CA THR A 100 -1.44 45.81 -17.76
C THR A 100 -1.88 44.37 -17.53
N ALA A 101 -2.79 43.89 -18.38
CA ALA A 101 -2.46 42.94 -19.45
C ALA A 101 -1.95 41.64 -18.82
N ASP A 102 -2.87 40.69 -18.58
CA ASP A 102 -3.04 39.55 -19.51
C ASP A 102 -1.67 38.94 -19.83
N ASP A 103 -1.06 38.33 -18.82
CA ASP A 103 -0.36 37.07 -19.05
C ASP A 103 -1.32 36.02 -18.50
N GLU A 104 -2.14 35.47 -19.40
CA GLU A 104 -2.72 34.15 -19.29
C GLU A 104 -1.54 33.21 -18.99
N ASP A 105 -1.35 32.85 -17.71
CA ASP A 105 -0.45 31.77 -17.31
C ASP A 105 -1.17 30.44 -17.63
N ASP A 106 -1.41 30.23 -18.93
CA ASP A 106 -1.97 29.02 -19.55
C ASP A 106 -0.89 27.91 -19.63
N ASN A 107 -0.01 27.80 -18.64
CA ASN A 107 0.98 26.71 -18.54
C ASN A 107 0.98 26.06 -17.15
N ALA A 108 -0.19 25.95 -16.51
CA ALA A 108 -0.35 25.12 -15.30
C ALA A 108 -0.72 23.65 -15.62
N GLU A 109 -0.65 23.25 -16.90
CA GLU A 109 -0.88 21.88 -17.33
C GLU A 109 0.46 21.28 -17.77
N ASP A 110 1.14 20.56 -16.86
CA ASP A 110 2.14 19.48 -17.10
C ASP A 110 3.21 19.35 -15.96
N GLU A 111 3.16 20.14 -14.88
CA GLU A 111 4.27 20.21 -13.90
C GLU A 111 4.33 19.08 -12.85
N ASP A 112 3.33 18.20 -12.78
CA ASP A 112 3.17 17.25 -11.66
C ASP A 112 3.57 15.79 -11.96
N GLN A 113 4.17 15.50 -13.13
CA GLN A 113 4.36 14.11 -13.60
C GLN A 113 5.78 13.70 -14.02
N ASP A 114 6.78 14.57 -13.89
CA ASP A 114 8.08 14.29 -14.51
C ASP A 114 8.93 13.26 -13.76
N SER A 115 9.02 13.30 -12.42
CA SER A 115 9.96 12.40 -11.70
C SER A 115 9.42 10.97 -11.64
N ALA A 116 8.13 10.82 -11.37
CA ALA A 116 7.46 9.52 -11.33
C ALA A 116 7.58 8.83 -12.70
N SER A 117 7.34 9.56 -13.79
CA SER A 117 7.46 9.06 -15.16
C SER A 117 8.90 8.66 -15.49
N ALA A 118 9.88 9.55 -15.24
CA ALA A 118 11.30 9.27 -15.48
C ALA A 118 11.80 8.06 -14.66
N GLY A 119 11.34 7.95 -13.41
CA GLY A 119 11.63 6.82 -12.54
C GLY A 119 11.07 5.51 -13.10
N VAL A 120 9.83 5.51 -13.59
CA VAL A 120 9.21 4.36 -14.25
C VAL A 120 9.98 3.96 -15.50
N GLU A 121 10.40 4.92 -16.32
CA GLU A 121 11.21 4.65 -17.51
C GLU A 121 12.53 3.96 -17.20
N LEU A 122 13.27 4.46 -16.19
CA LEU A 122 14.53 3.85 -15.78
C LEU A 122 14.32 2.43 -15.23
N ARG A 123 13.31 2.22 -14.38
CA ARG A 123 12.97 0.88 -13.87
C ARG A 123 12.60 -0.08 -14.99
N ASN A 124 11.78 0.36 -15.96
CA ASN A 124 11.40 -0.44 -17.13
C ASN A 124 12.61 -0.77 -18.00
N TRP A 125 13.55 0.17 -18.18
CA TRP A 125 14.80 -0.09 -18.89
C TRP A 125 15.63 -1.17 -18.20
N ILE A 126 15.79 -1.11 -16.87
CA ILE A 126 16.48 -2.14 -16.07
C ILE A 126 15.80 -3.51 -16.24
N LEU A 127 14.48 -3.55 -16.09
CA LEU A 127 13.69 -4.79 -16.19
C LEU A 127 13.73 -5.39 -17.61
N SER A 128 13.84 -4.57 -18.65
CA SER A 128 13.95 -5.04 -20.04
C SER A 128 15.19 -5.90 -20.27
N GLY A 129 16.33 -5.53 -19.68
CA GLY A 129 17.57 -6.31 -19.70
C GLY A 129 17.52 -7.55 -18.80
N PHE A 130 16.47 -7.68 -17.98
CA PHE A 130 16.30 -8.77 -17.02
C PHE A 130 15.26 -9.81 -17.45
N ALA A 131 14.59 -9.61 -18.59
CA ALA A 131 13.47 -10.43 -19.06
C ALA A 131 13.81 -11.93 -19.17
N ASP A 132 14.99 -12.29 -19.68
CA ASP A 132 15.43 -13.68 -19.80
C ASP A 132 15.56 -14.37 -18.43
N ILE A 133 16.07 -13.65 -17.42
CA ILE A 133 16.19 -14.16 -16.05
C ILE A 133 14.82 -14.33 -15.43
N VAL A 134 13.89 -13.38 -15.63
CA VAL A 134 12.50 -13.51 -15.17
C VAL A 134 11.86 -14.75 -15.79
N GLN A 135 11.98 -14.94 -17.10
CA GLN A 135 11.41 -16.10 -17.80
C GLN A 135 11.97 -17.43 -17.30
N GLN A 136 13.25 -17.45 -16.88
CA GLN A 136 13.92 -18.65 -16.38
C GLN A 136 13.64 -18.93 -14.90
N CYS A 137 13.76 -17.91 -14.06
CA CYS A 137 13.80 -18.04 -12.59
C CYS A 137 12.45 -17.76 -11.94
N ALA A 138 11.61 -16.94 -12.56
CA ALA A 138 10.34 -16.46 -12.03
C ALA A 138 9.24 -16.46 -13.10
N PRO A 139 8.92 -17.60 -13.73
CA PRO A 139 7.98 -17.63 -14.84
C PRO A 139 6.54 -17.33 -14.35
N PRO A 140 5.69 -16.67 -15.17
CA PRO A 140 4.34 -16.25 -14.76
C PRO A 140 3.35 -17.39 -14.50
N ASN A 141 3.71 -18.63 -14.81
CA ASN A 141 2.92 -19.84 -14.52
C ASN A 141 3.40 -20.59 -13.27
N ARG A 142 4.29 -19.98 -12.47
CA ARG A 142 4.71 -20.53 -11.18
C ARG A 142 3.48 -20.64 -10.27
N GLU A 143 3.34 -21.78 -9.60
CA GLU A 143 2.28 -21.94 -8.60
C GLU A 143 2.56 -20.98 -7.44
N PRO A 144 1.57 -20.16 -7.01
CA PRO A 144 1.74 -19.27 -5.87
C PRO A 144 2.12 -20.07 -4.64
N GLU A 145 3.20 -19.65 -3.97
CA GLU A 145 3.60 -20.25 -2.70
C GLU A 145 2.87 -19.55 -1.55
N GLU A 146 2.36 -20.33 -0.58
CA GLU A 146 1.87 -19.73 0.66
C GLU A 146 3.06 -19.17 1.45
N VAL A 147 3.14 -17.84 1.53
CA VAL A 147 4.23 -17.15 2.22
C VAL A 147 3.72 -16.55 3.52
N THR A 148 4.47 -16.75 4.60
CA THR A 148 4.22 -16.01 5.84
C THR A 148 4.66 -14.56 5.70
N LEU A 149 4.13 -13.65 6.51
CA LEU A 149 4.56 -12.24 6.54
C LEU A 149 6.06 -12.13 6.78
N HIS A 150 6.63 -12.99 7.63
CA HIS A 150 8.08 -13.08 7.81
C HIS A 150 8.79 -13.49 6.50
N GLY A 151 8.30 -14.55 5.85
CA GLY A 151 8.87 -15.05 4.59
C GLY A 151 8.79 -14.03 3.46
N TRP A 152 7.72 -13.23 3.40
CA TRP A 152 7.55 -12.21 2.39
C TRP A 152 8.64 -11.14 2.50
N TYR A 153 8.97 -10.69 3.72
CA TYR A 153 10.02 -9.69 3.96
C TYR A 153 11.45 -10.25 3.95
N HIS A 154 11.64 -11.53 4.30
CA HIS A 154 12.96 -12.15 4.48
C HIS A 154 13.25 -13.26 3.44
N GLY A 155 12.50 -13.29 2.35
CA GLY A 155 12.63 -14.29 1.30
C GLY A 155 14.04 -14.29 0.67
N PRO A 156 14.48 -15.42 0.09
CA PRO A 156 15.73 -15.50 -0.64
C PRO A 156 15.83 -14.40 -1.69
N THR A 157 16.96 -13.69 -1.72
CA THR A 157 17.22 -12.61 -2.68
C THR A 157 18.35 -13.01 -3.62
N TYR A 158 18.11 -12.89 -4.92
CA TYR A 158 19.13 -13.10 -5.94
C TYR A 158 19.69 -11.75 -6.40
N PHE A 159 21.00 -11.60 -6.26
CA PHE A 159 21.71 -10.35 -6.54
C PHE A 159 22.30 -10.37 -7.94
N TYR A 160 22.04 -9.33 -8.73
CA TYR A 160 22.55 -9.21 -10.08
C TYR A 160 23.21 -7.86 -10.27
N ASN A 161 24.26 -7.85 -11.08
CA ASN A 161 24.84 -6.63 -11.62
C ASN A 161 24.60 -6.58 -13.12
N MET A 162 24.20 -5.42 -13.62
CA MET A 162 23.97 -5.22 -15.05
C MET A 162 25.28 -4.83 -15.74
N THR A 163 25.59 -5.54 -16.82
CA THR A 163 26.78 -5.28 -17.66
C THR A 163 26.37 -5.22 -19.12
N ILE A 164 27.25 -4.72 -20.00
CA ILE A 164 27.00 -4.78 -21.45
C ILE A 164 27.91 -5.84 -22.06
N SER A 165 27.30 -6.88 -22.63
CA SER A 165 28.00 -7.95 -23.34
C SER A 165 27.46 -8.05 -24.76
N SER A 166 28.35 -7.92 -25.75
CA SER A 166 27.99 -8.02 -27.18
C SER A 166 26.87 -7.07 -27.62
N GLY A 167 26.82 -5.87 -27.04
CA GLY A 167 25.82 -4.84 -27.39
C GLY A 167 24.46 -5.03 -26.75
N VAL A 168 24.34 -5.96 -25.79
CA VAL A 168 23.10 -6.25 -25.07
C VAL A 168 23.32 -6.05 -23.57
N LEU A 169 22.33 -5.47 -22.90
CA LEU A 169 22.29 -5.34 -21.45
C LEU A 169 22.11 -6.75 -20.85
N THR A 170 23.12 -7.22 -20.12
CA THR A 170 23.23 -8.61 -19.66
C THR A 170 23.38 -8.65 -18.13
N PRO A 171 22.49 -9.36 -17.43
CA PRO A 171 22.58 -9.53 -15.98
C PRO A 171 23.65 -10.57 -15.61
N VAL A 172 24.48 -10.23 -14.63
CA VAL A 172 25.51 -11.11 -14.07
C VAL A 172 25.13 -11.43 -12.63
N LEU A 173 24.88 -12.71 -12.33
CA LEU A 173 24.60 -13.17 -10.98
C LEU A 173 25.80 -12.93 -10.07
N LEU A 174 25.54 -12.34 -8.90
CA LEU A 174 26.53 -12.09 -7.86
C LEU A 174 26.43 -13.12 -6.75
N ASP A 175 27.56 -13.42 -6.12
CA ASP A 175 27.59 -14.14 -4.85
C ASP A 175 26.99 -13.27 -3.74
N THR A 176 26.20 -13.88 -2.87
CA THR A 176 25.64 -13.19 -1.70
C THR A 176 26.75 -12.77 -0.74
N THR A 177 26.88 -11.47 -0.50
CA THR A 177 27.81 -10.92 0.49
C THR A 177 27.08 -10.46 1.76
N PRO A 178 27.79 -10.32 2.90
CA PRO A 178 27.20 -9.74 4.12
C PRO A 178 26.66 -8.32 3.92
N ASP A 179 27.31 -7.51 3.07
CA ASP A 179 26.88 -6.14 2.79
C ASP A 179 25.56 -6.11 2.01
N LEU A 180 25.44 -6.97 0.99
CA LEU A 180 24.20 -7.13 0.22
C LEU A 180 23.05 -7.63 1.09
N THR A 181 23.34 -8.60 1.98
CA THR A 181 22.36 -9.09 2.95
C THR A 181 21.91 -7.97 3.89
N THR A 182 22.85 -7.17 4.41
CA THR A 182 22.55 -6.05 5.30
C THR A 182 21.66 -5.00 4.62
N ARG A 183 21.90 -4.71 3.34
CA ARG A 183 21.07 -3.78 2.56
C ARG A 183 19.63 -4.28 2.45
N ILE A 184 19.41 -5.55 2.12
CA ILE A 184 18.06 -6.12 2.02
C ILE A 184 17.37 -6.16 3.39
N THR A 185 18.07 -6.56 4.44
CA THR A 185 17.51 -6.56 5.80
C THR A 185 17.16 -5.15 6.28
N ALA A 186 17.85 -4.11 5.81
CA ALA A 186 17.52 -2.73 6.14
C ALA A 186 16.19 -2.25 5.55
N LEU A 187 15.68 -2.92 4.50
CA LEU A 187 14.37 -2.63 3.90
C LEU A 187 13.19 -3.15 4.74
N VAL A 188 13.45 -4.02 5.73
CA VAL A 188 12.39 -4.54 6.59
C VAL A 188 11.87 -3.41 7.49
N PRO A 189 10.55 -3.13 7.47
CA PRO A 189 9.95 -2.12 8.32
C PRO A 189 10.29 -2.36 9.78
N LYS A 190 10.74 -1.31 10.47
CA LYS A 190 11.05 -1.38 11.90
C LYS A 190 10.83 -0.05 12.59
N LEU A 191 10.18 -0.11 13.74
CA LEU A 191 10.01 1.06 14.58
C LEU A 191 10.01 0.67 16.06
N LYS A 192 10.85 1.36 16.83
CA LYS A 192 10.91 1.21 18.29
C LYS A 192 9.72 1.89 18.93
N MET A 193 8.91 1.10 19.63
CA MET A 193 7.76 1.61 20.36
C MET A 193 8.18 2.22 21.69
N PRO A 194 7.61 3.36 22.10
CA PRO A 194 7.81 3.91 23.42
C PRO A 194 7.06 3.08 24.48
N LYS A 195 7.52 3.11 25.74
CA LYS A 195 6.96 2.30 26.83
C LYS A 195 5.46 2.47 27.03
N TYR A 196 4.91 3.67 26.79
CA TYR A 196 3.49 3.92 26.97
C TYR A 196 2.61 3.15 25.96
N ILE A 197 3.09 2.93 24.72
CA ILE A 197 2.41 2.08 23.72
C ILE A 197 2.62 0.61 24.04
N GLN A 198 3.84 0.22 24.45
CA GLN A 198 4.14 -1.17 24.83
C GLN A 198 3.25 -1.68 25.98
N ASN A 199 2.73 -0.77 26.82
CA ASN A 199 1.87 -1.10 27.95
C ASN A 199 0.39 -1.25 27.57
N TYR A 200 0.00 -1.01 26.32
CA TYR A 200 -1.35 -1.31 25.86
C TYR A 200 -1.63 -2.81 25.98
N SER A 201 -2.86 -3.19 26.36
CA SER A 201 -3.27 -4.59 26.51
C SER A 201 -3.58 -5.22 25.14
N ILE A 202 -2.66 -5.08 24.19
CA ILE A 202 -2.76 -5.54 22.80
C ILE A 202 -1.76 -6.70 22.61
N PRO A 203 -2.17 -7.81 21.97
CA PRO A 203 -1.26 -8.93 21.71
C PRO A 203 -0.13 -8.55 20.75
N TRP A 204 1.02 -9.22 20.91
CA TRP A 204 2.14 -9.17 19.99
C TRP A 204 2.18 -10.49 19.24
N LEU A 205 2.04 -10.46 17.91
CA LEU A 205 2.09 -11.62 17.04
C LEU A 205 3.44 -11.67 16.33
N HIS A 206 3.95 -12.89 16.15
CA HIS A 206 5.17 -13.11 15.39
C HIS A 206 4.81 -13.16 13.89
N PRO A 207 5.58 -12.52 12.99
CA PRO A 207 5.23 -12.47 11.58
C PRO A 207 5.20 -13.84 10.87
N SER A 208 5.82 -14.87 11.43
CA SER A 208 5.71 -16.25 10.90
C SER A 208 4.36 -16.92 11.17
N THR A 209 3.49 -16.36 12.02
CA THR A 209 2.14 -16.90 12.27
C THR A 209 1.07 -16.29 11.36
N LEU A 210 1.45 -15.34 10.51
CA LEU A 210 0.56 -14.63 9.60
C LEU A 210 0.88 -15.05 8.17
N LEU A 211 -0.09 -15.58 7.45
CA LEU A 211 -0.02 -15.86 6.01
C LEU A 211 -0.41 -14.61 5.23
N VAL A 212 0.30 -14.31 4.15
CA VAL A 212 -0.03 -13.20 3.25
C VAL A 212 -1.11 -13.67 2.27
N ASP A 213 -2.27 -13.02 2.32
CA ASP A 213 -3.38 -13.31 1.40
C ASP A 213 -3.32 -12.39 0.16
N THR A 214 -2.93 -11.14 0.38
CA THR A 214 -2.83 -10.12 -0.68
C THR A 214 -1.73 -9.11 -0.38
N GLU A 215 -1.28 -8.44 -1.43
CA GLU A 215 -0.32 -7.35 -1.41
C GLU A 215 -0.99 -6.05 -1.88
N VAL A 216 -0.35 -4.96 -1.50
CA VAL A 216 -0.68 -3.59 -1.88
C VAL A 216 0.52 -3.06 -2.64
N ASP A 217 0.28 -2.55 -3.84
CA ASP A 217 1.34 -2.04 -4.73
C ASP A 217 1.41 -0.52 -4.77
N PHE A 218 0.42 0.14 -4.18
CA PHE A 218 0.31 1.58 -4.17
C PHE A 218 -0.20 2.09 -2.81
N PRO A 219 0.44 3.10 -2.20
CA PRO A 219 1.70 3.72 -2.65
C PRO A 219 2.89 2.73 -2.63
N GLU A 220 3.91 2.99 -3.46
CA GLU A 220 5.18 2.26 -3.39
C GLU A 220 5.89 2.59 -2.05
N PRO A 221 6.70 1.67 -1.49
CA PRO A 221 6.96 0.32 -1.98
C PRO A 221 5.82 -0.65 -1.67
N ALA A 222 5.69 -1.67 -2.52
CA ALA A 222 4.70 -2.71 -2.31
C ALA A 222 4.90 -3.40 -0.95
N HIS A 223 3.80 -3.83 -0.33
CA HIS A 223 3.83 -4.55 0.94
C HIS A 223 2.61 -5.48 1.10
N PRO A 224 2.66 -6.46 2.02
CA PRO A 224 1.48 -7.25 2.38
C PRO A 224 0.36 -6.36 2.90
N GLY A 225 -0.87 -6.63 2.49
CA GLY A 225 -2.07 -5.91 2.95
C GLY A 225 -2.94 -6.80 3.81
N LYS A 226 -3.61 -7.78 3.20
CA LYS A 226 -4.45 -8.74 3.92
C LYS A 226 -3.62 -9.92 4.40
N VAL A 227 -3.79 -10.27 5.67
CA VAL A 227 -3.11 -11.42 6.28
C VAL A 227 -4.05 -12.28 7.12
N THR A 228 -3.82 -13.59 7.13
CA THR A 228 -4.58 -14.56 7.93
C THR A 228 -3.69 -15.24 8.96
N HIS A 229 -4.13 -15.28 10.21
CA HIS A 229 -3.41 -16.02 11.25
C HIS A 229 -3.57 -17.53 11.06
N ASN A 230 -2.46 -18.23 10.88
CA ASN A 230 -2.42 -19.62 10.43
C ASN A 230 -3.09 -20.63 11.39
N GLU A 231 -3.12 -20.37 12.68
CA GLU A 231 -3.75 -21.27 13.66
C GLU A 231 -5.23 -20.96 13.92
N THR A 232 -5.61 -19.69 13.87
CA THR A 232 -6.96 -19.24 14.27
C THR A 232 -7.88 -18.99 13.08
N GLY A 233 -7.32 -18.80 11.89
CA GLY A 233 -8.06 -18.38 10.69
C GLY A 233 -8.55 -16.93 10.75
N GLN A 234 -8.14 -16.15 11.76
CA GLN A 234 -8.55 -14.75 11.88
C GLN A 234 -7.85 -13.92 10.80
N VAL A 235 -8.67 -13.15 10.07
CA VAL A 235 -8.22 -12.25 9.01
C VAL A 235 -7.96 -10.86 9.60
N TYR A 236 -6.89 -10.22 9.13
CA TYR A 236 -6.45 -8.89 9.51
C TYR A 236 -6.04 -8.08 8.28
N PHE A 237 -5.99 -6.77 8.46
CA PHE A 237 -5.23 -5.87 7.60
C PHE A 237 -3.90 -5.53 8.29
N PHE A 238 -2.77 -5.77 7.62
CA PHE A 238 -1.44 -5.44 8.09
C PHE A 238 -1.04 -4.06 7.56
N LYS A 239 -0.78 -3.12 8.48
CA LYS A 239 -0.21 -1.81 8.16
C LYS A 239 1.27 -1.79 8.59
N PRO A 240 2.24 -1.73 7.66
CA PRO A 240 3.65 -1.65 8.01
C PRO A 240 3.97 -0.29 8.67
N VAL A 241 5.01 -0.25 9.50
CA VAL A 241 5.51 1.02 10.04
C VAL A 241 6.42 1.73 9.03
N VAL A 242 6.31 3.06 8.96
CA VAL A 242 7.20 3.88 8.15
C VAL A 242 8.31 4.45 9.05
N SER A 243 9.52 3.92 8.91
CA SER A 243 10.65 4.27 9.81
C SER A 243 11.03 5.75 9.76
N SER A 244 10.82 6.44 8.63
CA SER A 244 11.05 7.87 8.44
C SER A 244 9.95 8.75 9.05
N GLN A 245 8.75 8.20 9.32
CA GLN A 245 7.60 8.93 9.87
C GLN A 245 7.15 8.38 11.24
N PRO A 246 8.05 8.31 12.23
CA PRO A 246 7.77 7.66 13.52
C PRO A 246 6.71 8.38 14.35
N THR A 247 6.47 9.67 14.11
CA THR A 247 5.45 10.47 14.81
C THR A 247 4.06 10.11 14.32
N SER A 248 3.87 10.04 13.00
CA SER A 248 2.59 9.70 12.37
C SER A 248 2.11 8.31 12.80
N THR A 249 2.98 7.29 12.68
CA THR A 249 2.66 5.93 13.15
C THR A 249 2.25 5.87 14.63
N LYS A 250 2.94 6.62 15.51
CA LYS A 250 2.61 6.63 16.95
C LYS A 250 1.27 7.32 17.20
N ARG A 251 1.00 8.43 16.50
CA ARG A 251 -0.27 9.16 16.57
C ARG A 251 -1.42 8.25 16.17
N GLU A 252 -1.30 7.54 15.06
CA GLU A 252 -2.34 6.61 14.59
C GLU A 252 -2.63 5.53 15.63
N ILE A 253 -1.59 4.85 16.13
CA ILE A 253 -1.74 3.82 17.18
C ILE A 253 -2.43 4.39 18.42
N GLN A 254 -2.08 5.60 18.85
CA GLN A 254 -2.70 6.25 20.00
C GLN A 254 -4.17 6.56 19.77
N ILE A 255 -4.52 7.11 18.60
CA ILE A 255 -5.91 7.45 18.24
C ILE A 255 -6.72 6.16 18.15
N LEU A 256 -6.29 5.16 17.39
CA LEU A 256 -7.00 3.88 17.25
C LEU A 256 -7.20 3.17 18.61
N HIS A 257 -6.17 3.17 19.46
CA HIS A 257 -6.29 2.65 20.82
C HIS A 257 -7.30 3.48 21.66
N HIS A 258 -7.33 4.80 21.49
CA HIS A 258 -8.30 5.65 22.18
C HIS A 258 -9.73 5.37 21.71
N LEU A 259 -9.95 5.30 20.39
CA LEU A 259 -11.24 4.99 19.77
C LEU A 259 -11.81 3.66 20.26
N ALA A 260 -10.98 2.63 20.41
CA ALA A 260 -11.40 1.31 20.91
C ALA A 260 -11.96 1.35 22.34
N ASN A 261 -11.65 2.40 23.12
CA ASN A 261 -12.15 2.60 24.47
C ASN A 261 -13.38 3.52 24.54
N LEU A 262 -13.84 4.03 23.39
CA LEU A 262 -14.99 4.91 23.26
C LEU A 262 -16.13 4.16 22.56
N ASN A 263 -17.37 4.49 22.93
CA ASN A 263 -18.56 3.95 22.27
C ASN A 263 -19.08 4.98 21.26
N LEU A 264 -18.33 5.15 20.17
CA LEU A 264 -18.61 6.15 19.15
C LEU A 264 -19.60 5.61 18.11
N SER A 265 -20.42 6.51 17.58
CA SER A 265 -21.29 6.23 16.44
C SER A 265 -20.56 6.45 15.11
N LEU A 266 -19.39 5.83 14.94
CA LEU A 266 -18.61 5.86 13.70
C LEU A 266 -17.95 4.50 13.42
N LYS A 267 -17.64 4.23 12.15
CA LYS A 267 -16.84 3.06 11.76
C LYS A 267 -15.40 3.47 11.47
N ALA A 268 -14.47 2.82 12.17
CA ALA A 268 -13.03 2.92 11.95
C ALA A 268 -12.39 1.55 12.22
N PRO A 269 -11.24 1.23 11.58
CA PRO A 269 -10.55 -0.02 11.86
C PRO A 269 -10.13 -0.13 13.34
N ASN A 270 -10.31 -1.31 13.93
CA ASN A 270 -9.84 -1.57 15.30
C ASN A 270 -8.35 -1.97 15.29
N LEU A 271 -7.56 -1.44 16.22
CA LEU A 271 -6.20 -1.91 16.47
C LEU A 271 -6.23 -3.24 17.25
N LEU A 272 -5.85 -4.34 16.60
CA LEU A 272 -6.03 -5.69 17.13
C LEU A 272 -4.74 -6.34 17.64
N ALA A 273 -3.60 -6.07 17.01
CA ALA A 273 -2.30 -6.63 17.42
C ALA A 273 -1.12 -5.78 16.95
N PHE A 274 0.02 -5.93 17.63
CA PHE A 274 1.32 -5.54 17.07
C PHE A 274 1.98 -6.72 16.38
N VAL A 275 2.73 -6.47 15.32
CA VAL A 275 3.58 -7.48 14.69
C VAL A 275 5.03 -7.21 15.10
N SER A 276 5.65 -8.15 15.81
CA SER A 276 7.01 -7.98 16.30
C SER A 276 8.02 -7.91 15.16
N HIS A 277 9.05 -7.07 15.30
CA HIS A 277 10.25 -7.18 14.49
C HIS A 277 11.06 -8.37 15.02
N GLU A 278 11.09 -9.47 14.28
CA GLU A 278 11.64 -10.75 14.74
C GLU A 278 11.04 -11.17 16.10
N THR A 279 11.90 -11.43 17.10
CA THR A 279 11.52 -11.81 18.47
C THR A 279 11.48 -10.61 19.44
N SER A 280 11.58 -9.38 18.92
CA SER A 280 11.59 -8.15 19.72
C SER A 280 10.27 -7.95 20.47
N LYS A 281 10.37 -7.43 21.70
CA LYS A 281 9.22 -6.99 22.52
C LYS A 281 9.11 -5.47 22.61
N THR A 282 9.95 -4.76 21.87
CA THR A 282 10.02 -3.30 21.90
C THR A 282 9.98 -2.66 20.53
N GLU A 283 10.21 -3.45 19.47
CA GLU A 283 10.20 -3.01 18.09
C GLU A 283 9.15 -3.80 17.32
N ILE A 284 8.41 -3.09 16.49
CA ILE A 284 7.37 -3.64 15.64
C ILE A 284 7.77 -3.45 14.17
N MET A 285 7.33 -4.35 13.31
CA MET A 285 7.36 -4.15 11.86
C MET A 285 6.07 -3.54 11.32
N GLY A 286 5.01 -3.60 12.11
CA GLY A 286 3.69 -3.09 11.74
C GLY A 286 2.67 -3.42 12.82
N PHE A 287 1.41 -3.14 12.52
CA PHE A 287 0.29 -3.44 13.39
C PHE A 287 -0.88 -3.97 12.57
N LEU A 288 -1.74 -4.74 13.24
CA LEU A 288 -2.90 -5.38 12.64
C LEU A 288 -4.15 -4.61 12.97
N LEU A 289 -4.89 -4.28 11.92
CA LEU A 289 -6.20 -3.64 11.97
C LEU A 289 -7.30 -4.66 11.63
N SER A 290 -8.53 -4.38 12.04
CA SER A 290 -9.68 -5.12 11.55
C SER A 290 -9.81 -4.96 10.03
N HIS A 291 -9.97 -6.06 9.33
CA HIS A 291 -10.16 -6.09 7.88
C HIS A 291 -11.53 -5.50 7.50
N ILE A 292 -11.54 -4.54 6.56
CA ILE A 292 -12.74 -4.00 5.93
C ILE A 292 -13.08 -4.91 4.74
N ALA A 293 -14.29 -5.45 4.68
CA ALA A 293 -14.70 -6.36 3.60
C ALA A 293 -15.00 -5.59 2.30
N SER A 294 -14.40 -6.01 1.19
CA SER A 294 -14.53 -5.40 -0.14
C SER A 294 -14.43 -3.87 -0.12
N PRO A 295 -13.29 -3.34 0.36
CA PRO A 295 -13.13 -1.92 0.60
C PRO A 295 -12.94 -1.17 -0.72
N ARG A 296 -13.76 -0.14 -0.93
CA ARG A 296 -13.69 0.76 -2.09
C ARG A 296 -13.36 2.18 -1.62
N PRO A 297 -12.36 2.87 -2.20
CA PRO A 297 -12.10 4.27 -1.89
C PRO A 297 -13.31 5.12 -2.21
N LEU A 298 -13.66 6.06 -1.34
CA LEU A 298 -14.78 6.97 -1.60
C LEU A 298 -14.55 7.77 -2.89
N THR A 299 -13.30 8.16 -3.17
CA THR A 299 -12.91 8.86 -4.39
C THR A 299 -13.29 8.12 -5.67
N LYS A 300 -13.24 6.78 -5.70
CA LYS A 300 -13.68 5.98 -6.85
C LYS A 300 -15.21 5.92 -7.01
N LEU A 301 -15.95 6.27 -5.96
CA LEU A 301 -17.41 6.26 -5.94
C LEU A 301 -18.01 7.64 -6.22
N LEU A 302 -17.23 8.72 -6.11
CA LEU A 302 -17.61 10.07 -6.55
C LEU A 302 -17.87 10.12 -8.06
N ASP A 303 -17.08 9.36 -8.82
CA ASP A 303 -17.10 9.34 -10.28
C ASP A 303 -18.03 8.27 -10.88
N ALA A 304 -18.66 7.47 -10.03
CA ALA A 304 -19.53 6.39 -10.46
C ALA A 304 -20.99 6.84 -10.44
N ASN A 305 -21.83 6.20 -11.28
CA ASN A 305 -23.28 6.42 -11.26
C ASN A 305 -23.91 5.73 -10.04
N ILE A 306 -23.63 6.26 -8.85
CA ILE A 306 -24.18 5.83 -7.56
C ILE A 306 -25.50 6.54 -7.31
N SER A 307 -26.48 5.82 -6.74
CA SER A 307 -27.77 6.41 -6.39
C SER A 307 -27.61 7.63 -5.48
N ALA A 308 -28.33 8.71 -5.76
CA ALA A 308 -28.31 9.94 -4.96
C ALA A 308 -28.54 9.67 -3.46
N THR A 309 -29.39 8.70 -3.12
CA THR A 309 -29.65 8.32 -1.72
C THR A 309 -28.41 7.82 -0.98
N LEU A 310 -27.54 7.04 -1.63
CA LEU A 310 -26.30 6.56 -1.02
C LEU A 310 -25.28 7.70 -0.88
N ARG A 311 -25.17 8.58 -1.88
CA ARG A 311 -24.30 9.76 -1.80
C ARG A 311 -24.72 10.66 -0.64
N ASP A 312 -26.03 10.94 -0.51
CA ASP A 312 -26.59 11.71 0.60
C ASP A 312 -26.27 11.05 1.95
N GLU A 313 -26.41 9.72 2.06
CA GLU A 313 -26.08 8.98 3.28
C GLU A 313 -24.58 9.09 3.64
N TRP A 314 -23.68 8.95 2.67
CA TRP A 314 -22.24 9.08 2.89
C TRP A 314 -21.84 10.52 3.24
N ALA A 315 -22.48 11.52 2.64
CA ALA A 315 -22.26 12.93 2.97
C ALA A 315 -22.68 13.23 4.42
N HIS A 316 -23.85 12.75 4.84
CA HIS A 316 -24.28 12.90 6.23
C HIS A 316 -23.38 12.14 7.20
N LYS A 317 -22.96 10.91 6.86
CA LYS A 317 -22.07 10.11 7.70
C LYS A 317 -20.68 10.72 7.82
N SER A 318 -20.10 11.25 6.74
CA SER A 318 -18.75 11.83 6.77
C SER A 318 -18.69 13.02 7.74
N GLN A 319 -19.65 13.94 7.64
CA GLN A 319 -19.77 15.06 8.58
C GLN A 319 -20.02 14.57 10.01
N ALA A 320 -20.96 13.65 10.21
CA ALA A 320 -21.28 13.12 11.54
C ALA A 320 -20.09 12.43 12.21
N TYR A 321 -19.24 11.73 11.45
CA TYR A 321 -18.07 11.03 11.97
C TYR A 321 -17.02 12.03 12.48
N VAL A 322 -16.74 13.10 11.73
CA VAL A 322 -15.82 14.16 12.14
C VAL A 322 -16.33 14.87 13.39
N GLU A 323 -17.61 15.23 13.42
CA GLU A 323 -18.24 15.83 14.61
C GLU A 323 -18.16 14.90 15.83
N GLU A 324 -18.33 13.59 15.64
CA GLU A 324 -18.26 12.60 16.71
C GLU A 324 -16.85 12.46 17.30
N LEU A 325 -15.80 12.52 16.46
CA LEU A 325 -14.42 12.61 16.93
C LEU A 325 -14.18 13.87 17.77
N HIS A 326 -14.64 15.02 17.27
CA HIS A 326 -14.38 16.31 17.93
C HIS A 326 -15.11 16.45 19.26
N LYS A 327 -16.28 15.82 19.43
CA LYS A 327 -16.98 15.72 20.73
C LYS A 327 -16.15 15.01 21.80
N HIS A 328 -15.20 14.17 21.39
CA HIS A 328 -14.31 13.42 22.26
C HIS A 328 -12.88 13.99 22.27
N ASP A 329 -12.71 15.23 21.82
CA ASP A 329 -11.44 15.92 21.74
C ASP A 329 -10.38 15.22 20.85
N ILE A 330 -10.83 14.43 19.88
CA ILE A 330 -9.98 13.79 18.89
C ILE A 330 -9.99 14.63 17.62
N VAL A 331 -8.81 15.05 17.16
CA VAL A 331 -8.64 15.68 15.84
C VAL A 331 -8.17 14.60 14.88
N TRP A 332 -8.84 14.46 13.74
CA TRP A 332 -8.47 13.48 12.72
C TRP A 332 -7.14 13.88 12.08
N GLY A 333 -7.08 15.12 11.57
CA GLY A 333 -5.88 15.82 11.15
C GLY A 333 -5.48 15.65 9.70
N ASP A 334 -6.22 14.86 8.92
CA ASP A 334 -6.05 14.72 7.47
C ASP A 334 -7.40 14.38 6.81
N ALA A 335 -8.40 15.25 7.00
CA ALA A 335 -9.73 15.03 6.45
C ALA A 335 -9.74 15.22 4.93
N LYS A 336 -9.88 14.12 4.19
CA LYS A 336 -9.98 14.08 2.72
C LYS A 336 -10.80 12.88 2.26
N ALA A 337 -11.30 12.93 1.03
CA ALA A 337 -12.11 11.84 0.48
C ALA A 337 -11.35 10.49 0.46
N ASP A 338 -10.03 10.55 0.25
CA ASP A 338 -9.17 9.36 0.23
C ASP A 338 -8.98 8.68 1.58
N ASN A 339 -9.28 9.36 2.68
CA ASN A 339 -9.23 8.75 4.01
C ASN A 339 -10.62 8.21 4.42
N PHE A 340 -11.56 8.13 3.46
CA PHE A 340 -12.82 7.41 3.59
C PHE A 340 -12.85 6.18 2.66
N MET A 341 -13.37 5.08 3.20
CA MET A 341 -13.62 3.84 2.47
C MET A 341 -15.10 3.45 2.58
N VAL A 342 -15.62 2.76 1.58
CA VAL A 342 -16.95 2.15 1.60
C VAL A 342 -16.79 0.64 1.52
N ASP A 343 -17.41 -0.09 2.44
CA ASP A 343 -17.35 -1.55 2.46
C ASP A 343 -18.33 -2.20 1.47
N GLY A 344 -18.35 -3.54 1.43
CA GLY A 344 -19.27 -4.32 0.59
C GLY A 344 -20.75 -4.21 0.97
N GLU A 345 -21.09 -3.57 2.09
CA GLU A 345 -22.46 -3.30 2.53
C GLU A 345 -22.84 -1.82 2.36
N ASP A 346 -22.05 -1.07 1.57
CA ASP A 346 -22.21 0.38 1.34
C ASP A 346 -22.07 1.23 2.62
N GLU A 347 -21.42 0.71 3.66
CA GLU A 347 -21.16 1.45 4.88
C GLU A 347 -19.85 2.25 4.79
N LEU A 348 -19.89 3.50 5.24
CA LEU A 348 -18.75 4.40 5.26
C LEU A 348 -17.81 4.08 6.43
N TRP A 349 -16.51 4.07 6.18
CA TRP A 349 -15.44 3.90 7.15
C TRP A 349 -14.47 5.05 7.07
N MET A 350 -14.03 5.51 8.24
CA MET A 350 -12.94 6.47 8.38
C MET A 350 -11.64 5.70 8.63
N ILE A 351 -10.62 5.97 7.82
CA ILE A 351 -9.31 5.36 7.90
C ILE A 351 -8.23 6.42 8.10
N ASP A 352 -7.00 5.95 8.32
CA ASP A 352 -5.79 6.75 8.49
C ASP A 352 -5.85 7.87 9.55
N PHE A 353 -5.27 7.60 10.71
CA PHE A 353 -5.16 8.55 11.81
C PHE A 353 -3.70 8.98 12.05
N GLY A 354 -2.83 8.78 11.06
CA GLY A 354 -1.42 9.14 11.14
C GLY A 354 -1.19 10.65 11.24
N GLY A 355 -2.12 11.44 10.70
CA GLY A 355 -1.94 12.87 10.52
C GLY A 355 -0.92 13.15 9.42
N SER A 356 -1.30 14.04 8.50
CA SER A 356 -0.42 14.57 7.47
C SER A 356 -0.99 15.90 7.00
N TYR A 357 -0.19 16.69 6.28
CA TYR A 357 -0.70 17.84 5.56
C TYR A 357 -0.79 17.46 4.09
N THR A 358 -2.01 17.44 3.56
CA THR A 358 -2.27 17.29 2.12
C THR A 358 -2.63 18.66 1.55
N GLU A 359 -1.82 19.19 0.65
CA GLU A 359 -2.10 20.44 -0.05
C GLU A 359 -3.43 20.36 -0.82
N GLY A 360 -4.15 21.49 -0.91
CA GLY A 360 -5.41 21.58 -1.64
C GLY A 360 -6.66 21.07 -0.89
N TRP A 361 -6.52 20.28 0.18
CA TRP A 361 -7.66 19.87 1.03
C TRP A 361 -7.92 20.80 2.20
N VAL A 362 -6.88 21.20 2.92
CA VAL A 362 -6.94 22.05 4.11
C VAL A 362 -5.93 23.18 3.98
N ASP A 363 -6.28 24.40 4.42
CA ASP A 363 -5.30 25.49 4.50
C ASP A 363 -4.12 25.09 5.39
N ALA A 364 -2.88 25.37 4.99
CA ALA A 364 -1.68 25.04 5.78
C ALA A 364 -1.71 25.56 7.23
N GLY A 365 -2.42 26.66 7.49
CA GLY A 365 -2.61 27.21 8.83
C GLY A 365 -3.60 26.44 9.72
N LEU A 366 -4.38 25.52 9.15
CA LEU A 366 -5.43 24.75 9.80
C LEU A 366 -5.13 23.24 9.80
N ALA A 367 -3.97 22.81 9.30
CA ALA A 367 -3.54 21.42 9.34
C ALA A 367 -3.54 20.87 10.78
N GLU A 368 -3.98 19.62 10.94
CA GLU A 368 -4.12 18.98 12.26
C GLU A 368 -4.97 19.76 13.28
N THR A 369 -5.98 20.52 12.81
CA THR A 369 -6.96 21.22 13.66
C THR A 369 -8.40 20.78 13.42
N ARG A 370 -9.31 21.11 14.33
CA ARG A 370 -10.74 20.84 14.14
C ARG A 370 -11.30 21.62 12.97
N GLU A 371 -10.87 22.87 12.82
CA GLU A 371 -11.26 23.75 11.74
C GLU A 371 -10.79 23.18 10.39
N GLY A 372 -9.58 22.61 10.36
CA GLY A 372 -9.07 21.90 9.19
C GLY A 372 -9.88 20.66 8.85
N ASP A 373 -10.22 19.83 9.84
CA ASP A 373 -11.08 18.65 9.63
C ASP A 373 -12.46 19.05 9.06
N HIS A 374 -13.07 20.13 9.56
CA HIS A 374 -14.34 20.65 9.06
C HIS A 374 -14.24 21.17 7.61
N MET A 375 -13.13 21.84 7.28
CA MET A 375 -12.87 22.30 5.91
C MET A 375 -12.75 21.11 4.94
N GLY A 376 -11.93 20.12 5.30
CA GLY A 376 -11.73 18.93 4.48
C GLY A 376 -13.02 18.14 4.27
N VAL A 377 -13.78 17.84 5.34
CA VAL A 377 -15.05 17.12 5.21
C VAL A 377 -16.11 17.92 4.45
N GLY A 378 -16.09 19.25 4.54
CA GLY A 378 -16.98 20.11 3.74
C GLY A 378 -16.78 19.93 2.24
N LYS A 379 -15.53 19.78 1.79
CA LYS A 379 -15.21 19.47 0.38
C LYS A 379 -15.73 18.07 -0.02
N VAL A 380 -15.56 17.07 0.85
CA VAL A 380 -16.08 15.72 0.62
C VAL A 380 -17.61 15.71 0.48
N VAL A 381 -18.31 16.42 1.37
CA VAL A 381 -19.78 16.55 1.33
C VAL A 381 -20.22 17.21 0.02
N LYS A 382 -19.58 18.33 -0.35
CA LYS A 382 -19.89 19.03 -1.61
C LYS A 382 -19.70 18.11 -2.83
N ALA A 383 -18.60 17.36 -2.88
CA ALA A 383 -18.31 16.41 -3.94
C ALA A 383 -19.36 15.29 -4.04
N LEU A 384 -19.92 14.86 -2.91
CA LEU A 384 -20.98 13.85 -2.87
C LEU A 384 -22.34 14.40 -3.30
N GLU A 385 -22.65 15.66 -3.00
CA GLU A 385 -23.95 16.28 -3.30
C GLU A 385 -24.06 16.74 -4.76
N GLU A 386 -22.98 17.25 -5.35
CA GLU A 386 -22.97 17.81 -6.71
C GLU A 386 -22.88 16.70 -7.79
N GLU A 387 -23.92 16.54 -8.62
CA GLU A 387 -23.88 15.65 -9.78
C GLU A 387 -22.91 16.20 -10.84
N GLY A 388 -21.80 15.50 -11.07
CA GLY A 388 -20.89 15.77 -12.19
C GLY A 388 -19.67 16.64 -11.88
N ASN A 389 -19.42 17.02 -10.62
CA ASN A 389 -18.15 17.62 -10.23
C ASN A 389 -17.15 16.54 -9.81
N VAL A 390 -16.08 16.40 -10.57
CA VAL A 390 -14.94 15.56 -10.24
C VAL A 390 -14.02 16.39 -9.38
N PHE A 391 -13.82 15.98 -8.13
CA PHE A 391 -12.69 16.44 -7.33
C PHE A 391 -11.54 15.45 -7.51
N ASP A 392 -10.36 15.96 -7.87
CA ASP A 392 -9.16 15.13 -7.87
C ASP A 392 -8.71 14.80 -6.44
N ALA A 393 -7.73 13.90 -6.31
CA ALA A 393 -7.12 13.56 -5.03
C ALA A 393 -6.37 14.76 -4.37
N ARG A 394 -6.20 15.88 -5.09
CA ARG A 394 -5.62 17.14 -4.61
C ARG A 394 -6.68 18.16 -4.18
N GLY A 395 -7.97 17.86 -4.33
CA GLY A 395 -9.08 18.72 -3.91
C GLY A 395 -9.39 19.88 -4.87
N GLN A 396 -8.97 19.82 -6.14
CA GLN A 396 -9.31 20.81 -7.17
C GLN A 396 -10.67 20.52 -7.81
N GLU A 397 -11.45 21.57 -8.10
CA GLU A 397 -12.71 21.49 -8.86
C GLU A 397 -12.39 21.36 -10.36
N ILE A 398 -12.73 20.23 -10.98
CA ILE A 398 -12.70 20.13 -12.44
C ILE A 398 -14.00 20.74 -12.98
N GLU A 399 -13.91 21.91 -13.63
CA GLU A 399 -15.07 22.55 -14.28
C GLU A 399 -15.68 21.61 -15.34
N SER A 400 -17.01 21.48 -15.33
CA SER A 400 -17.78 20.67 -16.27
C SER A 400 -17.79 21.27 -17.68
N GLY A 401 -16.68 21.11 -18.40
CA GLY A 401 -16.60 21.28 -19.85
C GLY A 401 -17.36 20.18 -20.58
N SER A 402 -18.05 20.55 -21.65
CA SER A 402 -18.92 19.67 -22.46
C SER A 402 -18.28 18.33 -22.86
N SER A 403 -19.12 17.31 -22.88
CA SER A 403 -18.91 15.86 -23.08
C SER A 403 -18.16 15.38 -24.34
N GLU A 404 -16.99 15.91 -24.69
CA GLU A 404 -16.23 15.42 -25.86
C GLU A 404 -14.74 15.10 -25.63
N ASP A 405 -14.19 15.21 -24.41
CA ASP A 405 -12.79 14.81 -24.18
C ASP A 405 -12.62 13.86 -22.99
N LEU A 406 -12.88 12.57 -23.24
CA LEU A 406 -12.57 11.48 -22.31
C LEU A 406 -11.35 10.72 -22.82
N SER A 407 -10.15 11.28 -22.64
CA SER A 407 -8.91 10.52 -22.87
C SER A 407 -7.69 10.92 -22.02
N VAL A 408 -7.85 11.71 -20.95
CA VAL A 408 -6.74 12.04 -20.04
C VAL A 408 -6.69 11.01 -18.90
N PRO A 409 -5.56 10.30 -18.67
CA PRO A 409 -5.42 9.38 -17.54
C PRO A 409 -5.50 10.15 -16.22
N ARG A 410 -6.47 9.81 -15.37
CA ARG A 410 -6.59 10.36 -14.01
C ARG A 410 -5.36 10.02 -13.19
N GLU A 411 -4.75 11.07 -12.64
CA GLU A 411 -3.63 10.99 -11.71
C GLU A 411 -3.96 10.11 -10.49
N VAL A 412 -3.03 9.22 -10.14
CA VAL A 412 -3.09 8.41 -8.93
C VAL A 412 -2.12 9.03 -7.94
N VAL A 413 -2.59 10.03 -7.20
CA VAL A 413 -1.83 10.65 -6.09
C VAL A 413 -1.77 9.66 -4.93
N GLU A 414 -0.69 9.71 -4.14
CA GLU A 414 -0.48 8.85 -2.96
C GLU A 414 -1.63 8.99 -1.95
N THR A 415 -2.32 7.88 -1.66
CA THR A 415 -3.49 7.91 -0.79
C THR A 415 -3.52 6.76 0.21
N ALA A 416 -3.98 7.05 1.42
CA ALA A 416 -4.14 6.03 2.45
C ALA A 416 -5.19 4.98 2.08
N SER A 417 -6.19 5.33 1.26
CA SER A 417 -7.13 4.38 0.67
C SER A 417 -6.44 3.31 -0.17
N GLY A 418 -5.38 3.66 -0.91
CA GLY A 418 -4.53 2.73 -1.65
C GLY A 418 -4.01 1.58 -0.78
N LEU A 419 -3.68 1.88 0.49
CA LEU A 419 -3.25 0.87 1.46
C LEU A 419 -4.33 -0.18 1.73
N PHE A 420 -5.60 0.20 1.80
CA PHE A 420 -6.69 -0.71 2.18
C PHE A 420 -7.31 -1.46 1.00
N VAL A 421 -7.11 -1.00 -0.24
CA VAL A 421 -7.58 -1.70 -1.44
C VAL A 421 -6.67 -2.88 -1.73
N THR A 422 -7.13 -4.06 -1.34
CA THR A 422 -6.36 -5.30 -1.39
C THR A 422 -6.89 -6.30 -2.41
N GLU A 423 -7.99 -5.98 -3.09
CA GLU A 423 -8.61 -6.86 -4.08
C GLU A 423 -7.90 -6.73 -5.44
N ARG A 424 -7.44 -7.88 -5.95
CA ARG A 424 -6.84 -8.08 -7.27
C ARG A 424 -7.70 -7.42 -8.35
N ARG A 425 -7.11 -6.58 -9.22
CA ARG A 425 -7.70 -6.23 -10.52
C ARG A 425 -7.92 -7.53 -11.30
N ALA A 426 -9.11 -8.11 -11.18
CA ALA A 426 -9.59 -9.03 -12.20
C ALA A 426 -9.68 -8.21 -13.49
N ALA A 427 -9.01 -8.68 -14.54
CA ALA A 427 -9.17 -8.16 -15.88
C ALA A 427 -10.67 -8.12 -16.20
N GLU A 428 -11.25 -6.94 -16.43
CA GLU A 428 -12.53 -6.74 -17.10
C GLU A 428 -12.80 -5.23 -17.27
N GLU A 429 -12.11 -4.63 -18.24
CA GLU A 429 -12.68 -3.53 -19.02
C GLU A 429 -12.61 -3.95 -20.48
N GLN A 430 -13.68 -4.58 -20.97
CA GLN A 430 -14.14 -4.46 -22.35
C GLN A 430 -15.46 -5.22 -22.53
N GLY A 431 -16.45 -4.50 -23.09
CA GLY A 431 -17.66 -5.11 -23.65
C GLY A 431 -18.96 -4.47 -23.18
N GLY A 432 -19.06 -3.14 -23.22
CA GLY A 432 -20.37 -2.51 -23.35
C GLY A 432 -20.92 -2.80 -24.74
N ASP A 433 -21.99 -3.59 -24.81
CA ASP A 433 -22.89 -3.60 -25.97
C ASP A 433 -24.30 -3.31 -25.47
N GLU A 434 -24.82 -2.17 -25.92
CA GLU A 434 -26.23 -1.81 -25.89
C GLU A 434 -27.01 -2.75 -26.82
N GLU A 435 -28.01 -3.46 -26.29
CA GLU A 435 -29.25 -3.96 -26.92
C GLU A 435 -29.90 -4.84 -25.82
N ASP A 436 -31.07 -4.57 -25.24
CA ASP A 436 -32.34 -4.36 -25.91
C ASP A 436 -33.38 -3.88 -24.87
N MET A 437 -33.99 -2.70 -25.08
CA MET A 437 -35.24 -2.34 -24.43
C MET A 437 -36.39 -3.00 -25.19
N MET A 438 -37.18 -3.89 -24.56
CA MET A 438 -38.67 -3.84 -24.57
C MET A 438 -39.34 -5.14 -24.08
N ARG A 439 -40.44 -4.92 -23.32
CA ARG A 439 -41.56 -5.80 -22.93
C ARG A 439 -41.27 -6.77 -21.77
N GLY A 440 -41.97 -6.73 -20.64
CA GLY A 440 -43.32 -6.25 -20.38
C GLY A 440 -44.25 -7.42 -20.03
N SER A 441 -44.60 -7.52 -18.75
CA SER A 441 -45.78 -8.17 -18.17
C SER A 441 -45.92 -9.71 -18.21
N GLY A 442 -46.31 -10.30 -17.08
CA GLY A 442 -47.04 -11.58 -17.08
C GLY A 442 -46.88 -12.46 -15.84
N GLU A 443 -47.80 -12.30 -14.90
CA GLU A 443 -48.05 -13.17 -13.74
C GLU A 443 -48.16 -14.68 -14.07
N ASN A 444 -47.68 -15.58 -13.19
CA ASN A 444 -48.54 -16.43 -12.33
C ASN A 444 -47.82 -17.63 -11.67
N ARG A 445 -47.94 -17.66 -10.34
CA ARG A 445 -48.45 -18.76 -9.47
C ARG A 445 -48.11 -20.24 -9.76
N LYS A 446 -47.56 -20.82 -8.67
CA LYS A 446 -48.05 -21.99 -7.88
C LYS A 446 -47.58 -23.42 -8.22
N ARG A 447 -47.18 -24.07 -7.11
CA ARG A 447 -47.41 -25.46 -6.67
C ARG A 447 -46.52 -26.52 -7.31
N GLU A 448 -46.18 -27.64 -6.68
CA GLU A 448 -46.13 -28.18 -5.30
C GLU A 448 -45.71 -29.65 -5.52
N ALA A 449 -44.99 -30.25 -4.55
CA ALA A 449 -44.78 -31.69 -4.36
C ALA A 449 -43.98 -32.44 -5.46
N GLY A 450 -43.12 -33.40 -5.15
CA GLY A 450 -42.91 -34.15 -3.92
C GLY A 450 -42.53 -35.59 -4.32
N GLU A 451 -41.71 -36.22 -3.48
CA GLU A 451 -41.44 -37.67 -3.42
C GLU A 451 -40.64 -38.25 -4.62
N GLY A 452 -39.61 -39.07 -4.45
CA GLY A 452 -39.13 -39.82 -3.29
C GLY A 452 -38.51 -41.12 -3.80
N LEU A 453 -37.59 -41.68 -3.00
CA LEU A 453 -37.20 -43.09 -2.93
C LEU A 453 -36.33 -43.65 -4.09
N GLU A 454 -35.40 -44.57 -3.89
CA GLU A 454 -34.61 -45.05 -2.76
C GLU A 454 -33.66 -46.16 -3.31
N GLU A 455 -32.71 -46.56 -2.47
CA GLU A 455 -32.04 -47.87 -2.42
C GLU A 455 -30.91 -48.26 -3.40
N GLY A 456 -29.69 -48.20 -2.85
CA GLY A 456 -29.00 -49.38 -2.31
C GLY A 456 -28.00 -50.11 -3.23
N VAL A 457 -26.96 -50.81 -2.77
CA VAL A 457 -26.51 -51.26 -1.44
C VAL A 457 -25.18 -52.06 -1.66
N LYS A 458 -24.41 -52.26 -0.57
CA LYS A 458 -23.29 -53.24 -0.33
C LYS A 458 -21.89 -52.87 -0.86
N GLY A 459 -20.81 -52.97 -0.09
CA GLY A 459 -20.59 -53.51 1.26
C GLY A 459 -19.19 -54.14 1.37
N GLY A 460 -18.58 -54.19 2.56
CA GLY A 460 -17.44 -55.10 2.79
C GLY A 460 -16.41 -54.70 3.86
N LYS A 461 -16.65 -55.15 5.10
CA LYS A 461 -15.68 -55.23 6.22
C LYS A 461 -14.50 -56.16 5.91
N ARG A 462 -13.32 -55.92 6.51
CA ARG A 462 -12.62 -56.91 7.38
C ARG A 462 -11.46 -56.29 8.18
N LYS A 463 -11.06 -57.02 9.21
CA LYS A 463 -10.39 -56.65 10.47
C LYS A 463 -9.26 -57.66 10.76
N ARG A 464 -8.33 -57.31 11.66
CA ARG A 464 -7.28 -58.11 12.37
C ARG A 464 -5.95 -58.25 11.61
N GLY A 465 -4.77 -58.22 12.24
CA GLY A 465 -4.36 -58.07 13.64
C GLY A 465 -2.93 -58.64 13.84
N ASN A 466 -2.15 -58.01 14.72
CA ASN A 466 -1.08 -58.49 15.63
C ASN A 466 0.13 -59.35 15.18
N ASP A 467 1.32 -58.98 15.68
CA ASP A 467 2.33 -59.77 16.46
C ASP A 467 3.69 -59.01 16.42
N GLU A 468 4.17 -58.40 17.52
CA GLU A 468 5.03 -58.94 18.60
C GLU A 468 6.47 -59.36 18.20
N ALA A 469 7.51 -58.69 18.75
CA ALA A 469 8.45 -59.27 19.73
C ALA A 469 9.69 -58.40 20.01
N GLU A 470 10.06 -58.37 21.30
CA GLU A 470 11.19 -57.74 21.99
C GLU A 470 12.59 -58.28 21.62
N ILE A 471 13.66 -57.58 22.05
CA ILE A 471 14.71 -58.13 22.94
C ILE A 471 15.48 -57.00 23.65
N GLU A 472 15.72 -57.24 24.94
CA GLU A 472 16.31 -56.43 26.00
C GLU A 472 17.85 -56.26 26.03
N LYS A 473 18.27 -55.15 26.67
CA LYS A 473 19.33 -54.94 27.69
C LYS A 473 20.74 -55.55 27.51
N LYS A 474 21.77 -54.70 27.75
CA LYS A 474 22.54 -54.72 29.03
C LYS A 474 23.56 -53.56 29.20
N LYS A 475 23.66 -53.16 30.47
CA LYS A 475 24.56 -52.22 31.16
C LYS A 475 26.02 -52.66 31.23
N SER A 476 26.95 -51.69 31.36
CA SER A 476 27.88 -51.48 32.51
C SER A 476 28.86 -50.32 32.19
N LYS A 477 28.95 -49.24 32.99
CA LYS A 477 29.81 -49.03 34.19
C LYS A 477 31.32 -49.08 33.84
N THR A 478 32.20 -48.16 34.22
CA THR A 478 32.39 -47.44 35.51
C THR A 478 33.56 -46.42 35.42
N ASP A 479 33.50 -45.37 36.26
CA ASP A 479 34.58 -44.78 37.09
C ASP A 479 35.80 -44.07 36.42
N ASP A 480 36.41 -43.01 36.97
CA ASP A 480 36.34 -42.42 38.32
C ASP A 480 37.08 -41.06 38.40
N SER A 481 36.96 -40.44 39.58
CA SER A 481 37.81 -39.42 40.23
C SER A 481 37.50 -37.93 39.94
N GLU A 482 36.84 -37.21 40.86
CA GLU A 482 37.24 -36.74 42.22
C GLU A 482 37.98 -35.38 42.15
N ASP A 483 37.36 -34.33 42.69
CA ASP A 483 37.78 -33.78 43.98
C ASP A 483 36.84 -32.68 44.50
N GLU A 484 36.55 -32.80 45.79
CA GLU A 484 35.74 -31.95 46.66
C GLU A 484 36.38 -30.58 46.94
N TYR A 485 35.58 -29.57 47.31
CA TYR A 485 35.61 -28.93 48.65
C TYR A 485 34.72 -27.66 48.70
N THR A 486 33.68 -27.73 49.53
CA THR A 486 32.78 -26.65 50.04
C THR A 486 33.34 -26.00 51.32
N PRO A 487 32.63 -25.16 52.11
CA PRO A 487 31.71 -24.03 51.88
C PRO A 487 32.22 -22.76 52.66
N GLU A 488 31.58 -21.59 52.72
CA GLU A 488 30.49 -21.21 53.65
C GLU A 488 30.06 -19.75 53.44
N ALA A 489 28.88 -19.47 53.98
CA ALA A 489 28.10 -18.25 53.97
C ALA A 489 28.70 -17.07 54.77
N GLU A 490 28.36 -15.85 54.34
CA GLU A 490 27.61 -14.84 55.13
C GLU A 490 26.86 -13.90 54.18
#